data_AF-A0A4R1WWB9-F1
#
_entry.id   AF-A0A4R1WWB9-F1
#
_cell.length_a   1.000
_cell.length_b   1.000
_cell.length_c   1.000
_cell.angle_alpha   90.00
_cell.angle_beta   90.00
_cell.angle_gamma   90.00
#
_symmetry.space_group_name_H-M   'P 1'
#
loop_
_entity.id
_entity.type
_entity.pdbx_description
1 polymer ?
#
loop_
_entity_poly.entity_id
_entity_poly.type
_entity_poly.pdbx_seq_one_letter_code
_entity_poly.pdbx_strand_id
1 'polypeptide(L)' 'MAEPSTRTRTPNAEDIASWPDDTWARLGEVRRGDFDWKSDDYEVVLLEDTLRLRELAILDELH' A
#
# COMPACT_ATOMS: atom_id res chain seq x y z
N MET A 1 -2.27 26.73 -0.47
CA MET A 1 -2.36 25.74 0.61
C MET A 1 -2.37 24.39 -0.07
N ALA A 2 -1.27 23.64 -0.03
CA ALA A 2 -1.21 22.32 -0.65
C ALA A 2 -1.93 21.34 0.29
N GLU A 3 -3.15 20.98 -0.06
CA GLU A 3 -3.85 19.86 0.54
C GLU A 3 -3.03 18.60 0.18
N PRO A 4 -2.56 17.78 1.15
CA PRO A 4 -2.00 16.49 0.79
C PRO A 4 -3.12 15.73 0.09
N SER A 5 -2.87 15.35 -1.15
CA SER A 5 -3.87 14.79 -2.05
C SER A 5 -4.27 13.39 -1.59
N THR A 6 -5.07 13.28 -0.52
CA THR A 6 -5.84 12.06 -0.23
C THR A 6 -6.99 12.00 -1.21
N ARG A 7 -6.62 11.71 -2.46
CA ARG A 7 -7.55 11.50 -3.56
C ARG A 7 -8.41 10.32 -3.16
N THR A 8 -9.70 10.57 -2.93
CA THR A 8 -10.75 9.64 -2.48
C THR A 8 -11.07 8.63 -3.59
N ARG A 9 -10.04 8.00 -4.16
CA ARG A 9 -10.20 6.95 -5.15
C ARG A 9 -10.34 5.64 -4.40
N THR A 10 -11.27 4.80 -4.85
CA THR A 10 -11.36 3.43 -4.36
C THR A 10 -10.01 2.76 -4.58
N PRO A 11 -9.39 2.20 -3.53
CA PRO A 11 -8.10 1.57 -3.68
C PRO A 11 -8.23 0.36 -4.61
N ASN A 12 -7.34 0.31 -5.61
CA ASN A 12 -7.29 -0.65 -6.69
C ASN A 12 -6.38 -1.84 -6.32
N ALA A 13 -6.38 -2.88 -7.14
CA ALA A 13 -5.62 -4.11 -6.87
C ALA A 13 -4.09 -3.96 -6.95
N GLU A 14 -3.60 -2.89 -7.56
CA GLU A 14 -2.20 -2.51 -7.76
C GLU A 14 -1.68 -1.58 -6.65
N ASP A 15 -2.56 -1.01 -5.84
CA ASP A 15 -2.15 -0.30 -4.62
C ASP A 15 -1.48 -1.25 -3.64
N ILE A 16 -0.71 -0.70 -2.71
CA ILE A 16 0.12 -1.49 -1.80
C ILE A 16 -0.48 -1.50 -0.41
N ALA A 17 -0.66 -2.68 0.16
CA ALA A 17 -0.91 -2.87 1.57
C ALA A 17 0.44 -2.98 2.28
N SER A 18 0.73 -2.06 3.20
CA SER A 18 1.93 -2.05 4.02
C SER A 18 1.60 -2.37 5.46
N TRP A 19 2.39 -3.25 6.09
CA TRP A 19 2.29 -3.58 7.51
C TRP A 19 3.37 -2.86 8.31
N PRO A 20 3.18 -2.72 9.64
CA PRO A 20 4.18 -2.12 10.52
C PRO A 20 5.48 -2.95 10.61
N ASP A 21 5.43 -4.23 10.24
CA ASP A 21 6.60 -5.11 10.15
C ASP A 21 7.44 -4.90 8.88
N ASP A 22 7.30 -3.75 8.21
CA ASP A 22 7.98 -3.40 6.93
C ASP A 22 7.61 -4.30 5.74
N THR A 23 6.76 -5.30 5.97
CA THR A 23 6.23 -6.16 4.92
C THR A 23 5.20 -5.39 4.12
N TRP A 24 5.18 -5.62 2.81
CA TRP A 24 4.16 -5.09 1.93
C TRP A 24 3.65 -6.15 0.95
N ALA A 25 2.47 -5.93 0.40
CA ALA A 25 1.86 -6.78 -0.62
C ALA A 25 0.94 -5.95 -1.51
N ARG A 26 0.60 -6.44 -2.70
CA ARG A 26 -0.42 -5.76 -3.51
C ARG A 26 -1.78 -5.96 -2.87
N LEU A 27 -2.58 -4.92 -2.84
CA LEU A 27 -3.92 -4.95 -2.27
C LEU A 27 -4.82 -5.98 -2.97
N GLY A 28 -4.56 -6.25 -4.26
CA GLY A 28 -5.22 -7.33 -5.00
C GLY A 28 -4.93 -8.72 -4.43
N GLU A 29 -3.71 -8.96 -3.94
CA GLU A 29 -3.30 -10.23 -3.31
C GLU A 29 -3.92 -10.35 -1.93
N VAL A 30 -3.93 -9.27 -1.15
CA VAL A 30 -4.59 -9.22 0.15
C VAL A 30 -6.08 -9.49 0.02
N ARG A 31 -6.77 -8.82 -0.91
CA ARG A 31 -8.19 -9.03 -1.19
C ARG A 31 -8.50 -10.41 -1.74
N ARG A 32 -7.54 -11.08 -2.37
CA ARG A 32 -7.67 -12.47 -2.82
C ARG A 32 -7.58 -13.47 -1.66
N GLY A 33 -7.08 -13.04 -0.50
CA GLY A 33 -6.88 -13.88 0.67
C GLY A 33 -5.51 -14.55 0.73
N ASP A 34 -4.54 -14.13 -0.11
CA ASP A 34 -3.15 -14.61 0.01
C ASP A 34 -2.52 -14.25 1.38
N PHE A 35 -3.07 -13.23 2.05
CA PHE A 35 -2.67 -12.75 3.37
C PHE A 35 -3.74 -12.95 4.45
N ASP A 36 -4.69 -13.87 4.28
CA ASP A 36 -5.76 -14.14 5.28
C ASP A 36 -5.21 -14.60 6.65
N TRP A 37 -3.99 -15.15 6.66
CA TRP A 37 -3.25 -15.50 7.88
C TRP A 37 -2.63 -14.29 8.61
N LYS A 38 -2.68 -13.11 8.00
CA LYS A 38 -2.07 -11.87 8.50
C LYS A 38 -3.17 -10.89 8.94
N SER A 39 -2.84 -10.02 9.88
CA SER A 39 -3.79 -9.04 10.40
C SER A 39 -4.24 -8.08 9.28
N ASP A 40 -5.52 -7.72 9.25
CA ASP A 40 -6.07 -6.69 8.35
C ASP A 40 -5.62 -5.27 8.74
N ASP A 41 -4.77 -5.15 9.77
CA ASP A 41 -4.12 -3.93 10.22
C ASP A 41 -2.95 -3.58 9.28
N TYR A 42 -3.28 -3.23 8.04
CA TYR A 42 -2.36 -2.70 7.05
C TYR A 42 -2.78 -1.28 6.63
N GLU A 43 -1.78 -0.45 6.33
CA GLU A 43 -1.99 0.82 5.67
C GLU A 43 -2.06 0.59 4.15
N VAL A 44 -3.10 1.13 3.51
CA VAL A 44 -3.21 1.12 2.05
C VAL A 44 -2.51 2.36 1.50
N VAL A 45 -1.39 2.13 0.83
CA VAL A 45 -0.57 3.14 0.16
C VAL A 45 -0.88 3.11 -1.33
N LEU A 46 -1.30 4.27 -1.85
CA LEU A 46 -1.57 4.44 -3.28
C LEU A 46 -0.27 4.31 -4.07
N LEU A 47 -0.30 3.62 -5.21
CA LEU A 47 0.89 3.51 -6.06
C LEU A 47 1.35 4.88 -6.61
N GLU A 48 0.41 5.83 -6.72
CA GLU A 48 0.68 7.22 -7.10
C GLU A 48 1.45 8.00 -6.01
N ASP A 49 1.42 7.54 -4.74
CA ASP A 49 2.10 8.16 -3.62
C ASP A 49 3.56 7.67 -3.51
N THR A 50 4.36 8.12 -4.47
CA THR A 50 5.79 7.81 -4.53
C THR A 50 6.59 8.28 -3.31
N LEU A 51 6.07 9.25 -2.54
CA LEU A 51 6.68 9.69 -1.29
C LEU A 51 6.51 8.63 -0.20
N ARG A 52 5.28 8.16 0.04
CA ARG A 52 4.98 7.07 0.99
C ARG A 52 5.69 5.78 0.61
N LEU A 53 5.66 5.40 -0.67
CA LEU A 53 6.37 4.21 -1.16
C LEU A 53 7.87 4.30 -0.92
N ARG A 54 8.45 5.50 -1.01
CA ARG A 54 9.87 5.72 -0.71
C ARG A 54 10.17 5.71 0.79
N GLU A 55 9.28 6.27 1.62
CA GLU A 55 9.38 6.21 3.09
C GLU A 55 9.38 4.75 3.59
N LEU A 56 8.60 3.89 2.94
CA LEU A 56 8.47 2.47 3.27
C LEU A 56 9.49 1.58 2.55
N ALA A 57 10.43 2.14 1.79
CA ALA A 57 11.39 1.41 0.94
C ALA A 57 10.78 0.49 -0.14
N ILE A 58 9.46 0.40 -0.24
CA ILE A 58 8.69 -0.40 -1.23
C ILE A 58 9.00 0.02 -2.67
N LEU A 59 9.21 1.32 -2.90
CA LEU A 59 9.51 1.85 -4.24
C LEU A 59 10.78 1.23 -4.84
N ASP A 60 11.76 0.87 -4.00
CA ASP A 60 13.02 0.27 -4.43
C ASP A 60 12.86 -1.22 -4.79
N GLU A 61 11.98 -1.93 -4.10
CA GLU A 61 11.69 -3.34 -4.35
C GLU A 61 10.77 -3.59 -5.55
N LEU A 62 10.06 -2.57 -6.04
CA LEU A 62 9.13 -2.66 -7.17
C LEU A 62 9.81 -2.66 -8.56
N HIS A 63 11.14 -2.86 -8.60
CA HIS A 63 12.03 -2.74 -9.76
C HIS A 63 11.85 -3.81 -10.85
#